data_AF-A0A7C7UT99-F1
#
_entry.id   AF-A0A7C7UT99-F1
#
_cell.length_a   1.000
_cell.length_b   1.000
_cell.length_c   1.000
_cell.angle_alpha   90.00
_cell.angle_beta   90.00
_cell.angle_gamma   90.00
#
_symmetry.space_group_name_H-M   'P 1'
#
loop_
_entity.id
_entity.type
_entity.pdbx_description
1 polymer ?
#
loop_
_entity_poly.entity_id
_entity_poly.type
_entity_poly.pdbx_seq_one_letter_code
_entity_poly.pdbx_strand_id
1 'polypeptide(L)'
;MGVVLQRTAFSPNIKERRDFSCAIFDKKGNLVAQAAHIPVHLGSMSESVKVAIKEFNFEEGDMVVLNDPYMGGTHLPDITLVAPFFYGGELLFFIANRAHHSDVGGSASGSMPLSSSIFQEGFIIPPIKLLKRGELNEEFMKLFLRNVRTPEEREGDFKAQIMANLVGLRRLKELIEKEGVHKVVYFSEKLIEYSEKFIRERIKKLPQGEYEFTDYMEDDGYGNEDIKIHLKLKVSKGKLVFDFTNSDEQTKGGINAVRAITLSAVYYCVISILGKDIPINEGCF
;
A
#
# COMPACT_ATOMS: atom_id res chain seq x y z
N MET A 1 -6.38 -14.48 -2.23
CA MET A 1 -5.01 -13.95 -2.06
C MET A 1 -4.60 -13.95 -0.60
N GLY A 2 -5.21 -13.13 0.26
CA GLY A 2 -4.78 -12.98 1.67
C GLY A 2 -4.67 -14.29 2.45
N VAL A 3 -5.63 -15.21 2.31
CA VAL A 3 -5.55 -16.55 2.94
C VAL A 3 -4.31 -17.35 2.50
N VAL A 4 -3.90 -17.22 1.24
CA VAL A 4 -2.69 -17.88 0.74
C VAL A 4 -1.47 -17.22 1.36
N LEU A 5 -1.36 -15.88 1.26
CA LEU A 5 -0.26 -15.12 1.84
C LEU A 5 -0.06 -15.46 3.32
N GLN A 6 -1.13 -15.41 4.11
CA GLN A 6 -1.09 -15.75 5.53
C GLN A 6 -0.59 -17.18 5.78
N ARG A 7 -1.11 -18.17 5.06
CA ARG A 7 -0.83 -19.59 5.34
C ARG A 7 0.54 -20.05 4.83
N THR A 8 1.06 -19.42 3.79
CA THR A 8 2.32 -19.81 3.16
C THR A 8 3.50 -18.93 3.55
N ALA A 9 3.27 -17.80 4.23
CA ALA A 9 4.33 -16.97 4.77
C ALA A 9 5.12 -17.71 5.84
N PHE A 10 6.39 -17.34 5.95
CA PHE A 10 7.33 -17.97 6.89
C PHE A 10 7.41 -17.13 8.16
N SER A 11 7.32 -15.80 8.03
CA SER A 11 7.41 -14.90 9.18
C SER A 11 6.15 -14.87 10.05
N PRO A 12 6.30 -14.82 11.38
CA PRO A 12 5.19 -14.58 12.29
C PRO A 12 4.46 -13.25 12.03
N ASN A 13 5.15 -12.21 11.54
CA ASN A 13 4.54 -10.92 11.22
C ASN A 13 3.43 -11.06 10.15
N ILE A 14 3.69 -11.81 9.09
CA ILE A 14 2.70 -12.01 8.03
C ILE A 14 1.70 -13.10 8.43
N LYS A 15 2.18 -14.21 9.00
CA LYS A 15 1.36 -15.40 9.27
C LYS A 15 0.41 -15.24 10.46
N GLU A 16 0.94 -14.74 11.58
CA GLU A 16 0.23 -14.67 12.86
C GLU A 16 -0.30 -13.27 13.14
N ARG A 17 0.55 -12.25 13.00
CA ARG A 17 0.15 -10.84 13.21
C ARG A 17 -0.72 -10.30 12.08
N ARG A 18 -0.69 -10.97 10.91
CA ARG A 18 -1.46 -10.65 9.69
C ARG A 18 -1.17 -9.25 9.17
N ASP A 19 0.09 -8.87 9.25
CA ASP A 19 0.56 -7.56 8.81
C ASP A 19 0.82 -7.56 7.30
N PHE A 20 -0.27 -7.62 6.56
CA PHE A 20 -0.28 -7.61 5.10
C PHE A 20 -1.62 -7.12 4.55
N SER A 21 -1.66 -6.75 3.28
CA SER A 21 -2.91 -6.51 2.56
C SER A 21 -2.82 -7.01 1.13
N CYS A 22 -3.98 -7.31 0.54
CA CYS A 22 -4.11 -7.74 -0.85
C CYS A 22 -5.20 -6.92 -1.52
N ALA A 23 -4.98 -6.53 -2.76
CA ALA A 23 -5.87 -5.64 -3.48
C ALA A 23 -5.89 -5.91 -4.98
N ILE A 24 -7.02 -5.53 -5.59
CA ILE A 24 -7.25 -5.51 -7.04
C ILE A 24 -7.37 -4.04 -7.43
N PHE A 25 -6.71 -3.66 -8.52
CA PHE A 25 -6.69 -2.32 -9.08
C PHE A 25 -7.13 -2.35 -10.54
N ASP A 26 -7.77 -1.29 -11.01
CA ASP A 26 -8.06 -1.12 -12.43
C ASP A 26 -6.76 -0.88 -13.23
N LYS A 27 -6.86 -0.82 -14.55
CA LYS A 27 -5.71 -0.55 -15.45
C LYS A 27 -5.00 0.78 -15.20
N LYS A 28 -5.61 1.72 -14.46
CA LYS A 28 -5.03 3.03 -14.10
C LYS A 28 -4.38 3.01 -12.71
N GLY A 29 -4.44 1.89 -12.00
CA GLY A 29 -3.93 1.76 -10.64
C GLY A 29 -4.88 2.30 -9.57
N ASN A 30 -6.17 2.47 -9.88
CA ASN A 30 -7.17 2.83 -8.88
C ASN A 30 -7.61 1.57 -8.13
N LEU A 31 -7.70 1.64 -6.80
CA LEU A 31 -8.15 0.54 -5.97
C LEU A 31 -9.61 0.18 -6.29
N VAL A 32 -9.85 -1.08 -6.67
CA VAL A 32 -11.20 -1.62 -6.93
C VAL A 32 -11.73 -2.34 -5.69
N ALA A 33 -10.89 -3.19 -5.09
CA ALA A 33 -11.25 -3.96 -3.91
C ALA A 33 -10.00 -4.31 -3.10
N GLN A 34 -10.11 -4.25 -1.77
CA GLN A 34 -9.04 -4.57 -0.83
C GLN A 34 -9.52 -5.53 0.25
N ALA A 35 -8.70 -6.53 0.57
CA ALA A 35 -8.79 -7.21 1.85
C ALA A 35 -8.12 -6.32 2.91
N ALA A 36 -8.93 -5.53 3.62
CA ALA A 36 -8.46 -4.55 4.59
C ALA A 36 -8.08 -5.25 5.91
N HIS A 37 -6.78 -5.34 6.17
CA HIS A 37 -6.25 -5.83 7.46
C HIS A 37 -5.50 -4.75 8.23
N ILE A 38 -4.84 -3.80 7.54
CA ILE A 38 -3.95 -2.81 8.15
C ILE A 38 -4.29 -1.39 7.64
N PRO A 39 -4.59 -0.43 8.53
CA PRO A 39 -4.93 0.95 8.15
C PRO A 39 -3.91 1.63 7.23
N VAL A 40 -2.60 1.46 7.49
CA VAL A 40 -1.56 2.15 6.72
C VAL A 40 -1.48 1.71 5.26
N HIS A 41 -2.04 0.54 4.92
CA HIS A 41 -2.12 0.04 3.54
C HIS A 41 -3.28 0.67 2.75
N LEU A 42 -4.21 1.35 3.42
CA LEU A 42 -5.37 1.97 2.79
C LEU A 42 -4.93 3.16 1.92
N GLY A 43 -5.07 3.05 0.60
CA GLY A 43 -4.69 4.10 -0.35
C GLY A 43 -3.18 4.19 -0.65
N SER A 44 -2.29 3.88 0.30
CA SER A 44 -0.84 3.84 0.01
C SER A 44 -0.45 2.76 -1.01
N MET A 45 -1.18 1.66 -1.08
CA MET A 45 -0.93 0.66 -2.13
C MET A 45 -1.27 1.19 -3.54
N SER A 46 -2.28 2.06 -3.70
CA SER A 46 -2.58 2.69 -5.00
C SER A 46 -1.40 3.54 -5.47
N GLU A 47 -0.70 4.23 -4.57
CA GLU A 47 0.51 5.00 -4.91
C GLU A 47 1.62 4.08 -5.42
N SER A 48 1.87 2.95 -4.76
CA SER A 48 2.85 1.95 -5.23
C SER A 48 2.52 1.42 -6.63
N VAL A 49 1.25 1.08 -6.88
CA VAL A 49 0.81 0.57 -8.18
C VAL A 49 0.96 1.64 -9.27
N LYS A 50 0.52 2.88 -9.00
CA LYS A 50 0.63 4.00 -9.95
C LYS A 50 2.08 4.31 -10.31
N VAL A 51 2.99 4.24 -9.33
CA VAL A 51 4.43 4.40 -9.58
C VAL A 51 4.97 3.26 -10.46
N ALA A 52 4.62 2.00 -10.17
CA ALA A 52 5.03 0.87 -11.00
C ALA A 52 4.51 0.97 -12.45
N ILE A 53 3.27 1.41 -12.64
CA ILE A 53 2.66 1.69 -13.96
C ILE A 53 3.42 2.78 -14.71
N LYS A 54 3.86 3.82 -14.01
CA LYS A 54 4.60 4.93 -14.62
C LYS A 54 6.00 4.48 -15.09
N GLU A 55 6.64 3.60 -14.34
CA GLU A 55 8.03 3.18 -14.58
C GLU A 55 8.14 2.10 -15.67
N PHE A 56 7.14 1.22 -15.80
CA PHE A 56 7.23 0.06 -16.66
C PHE A 56 6.07 -0.08 -17.64
N ASN A 57 6.42 -0.45 -18.87
CA ASN A 57 5.50 -1.19 -19.73
C ASN A 57 5.48 -2.65 -19.25
N PHE A 58 4.31 -3.12 -18.85
CA PHE A 58 4.11 -4.46 -18.33
C PHE A 58 3.89 -5.47 -19.46
N GLU A 59 4.46 -6.66 -19.29
CA GLU A 59 4.14 -7.86 -20.06
C GLU A 59 3.47 -8.90 -19.15
N GLU A 60 2.75 -9.86 -19.75
CA GLU A 60 2.17 -10.96 -18.99
C GLU A 60 3.27 -11.77 -18.28
N GLY A 61 3.05 -12.06 -16.99
CA GLY A 61 4.02 -12.75 -16.14
C GLY A 61 5.04 -11.84 -15.45
N ASP A 62 5.05 -10.54 -15.73
CA ASP A 62 5.85 -9.61 -14.94
C ASP A 62 5.34 -9.48 -13.51
N MET A 63 6.22 -9.17 -12.55
CA MET A 63 5.84 -8.77 -11.21
C MET A 63 6.87 -7.76 -10.68
N VAL A 64 6.42 -6.57 -10.31
CA VAL A 64 7.27 -5.49 -9.79
C VAL A 64 7.30 -5.53 -8.27
N VAL A 65 8.48 -5.37 -7.69
CA VAL A 65 8.73 -5.18 -6.25
C VAL A 65 9.12 -3.73 -5.96
N LEU A 66 8.65 -3.18 -4.84
CA LEU A 66 9.09 -1.90 -4.29
C LEU A 66 8.80 -1.77 -2.80
N ASN A 67 9.58 -0.94 -2.10
CA ASN A 67 9.29 -0.49 -0.73
C ASN A 67 9.67 0.98 -0.48
N ASP A 68 10.30 1.65 -1.45
CA ASP A 68 10.82 3.01 -1.28
C ASP A 68 9.69 4.00 -0.90
N PRO A 69 9.76 4.62 0.30
CA PRO A 69 8.74 5.56 0.79
C PRO A 69 8.51 6.76 -0.13
N TYR A 70 9.53 7.18 -0.89
CA TYR A 70 9.43 8.28 -1.84
C TYR A 70 8.87 7.84 -3.20
N MET A 71 8.68 6.54 -3.40
CA MET A 71 8.12 5.93 -4.61
C MET A 71 6.87 5.10 -4.33
N GLY A 72 6.09 5.50 -3.32
CA GLY A 72 4.78 4.91 -3.00
C GLY A 72 4.80 3.84 -1.90
N GLY A 73 5.97 3.53 -1.34
CA GLY A 73 6.09 2.78 -0.09
C GLY A 73 5.59 3.57 1.12
N THR A 74 5.43 2.87 2.24
CA THR A 74 5.10 3.46 3.55
C THR A 74 6.35 3.58 4.41
N HIS A 75 6.99 2.44 4.66
CA HIS A 75 8.32 2.33 5.26
C HIS A 75 9.04 1.13 4.63
N LEU A 76 10.36 1.03 4.78
CA LEU A 76 11.15 -0.01 4.11
C LEU A 76 10.70 -1.45 4.42
N PRO A 77 10.25 -1.77 5.65
CA PRO A 77 9.73 -3.11 5.93
C PRO A 77 8.46 -3.50 5.16
N ASP A 78 7.69 -2.55 4.63
CA ASP A 78 6.48 -2.86 3.86
C ASP A 78 6.80 -3.05 2.37
N ILE A 79 6.99 -4.31 1.98
CA ILE A 79 7.36 -4.66 0.61
C ILE A 79 6.10 -4.96 -0.20
N THR A 80 5.94 -4.25 -1.32
CA THR A 80 4.80 -4.37 -2.23
C THR A 80 5.18 -5.13 -3.49
N LEU A 81 4.38 -6.15 -3.85
CA LEU A 81 4.45 -6.84 -5.15
C LEU A 81 3.25 -6.52 -6.01
N VAL A 82 3.49 -6.01 -7.22
CA VAL A 82 2.48 -5.60 -8.20
C VAL A 82 2.58 -6.48 -9.45
N ALA A 83 1.49 -7.14 -9.82
CA ALA A 83 1.40 -8.01 -10.99
C ALA A 83 0.31 -7.51 -11.96
N PRO A 84 0.60 -7.40 -13.27
CA PRO A 84 -0.40 -7.07 -14.27
C PRO A 84 -1.31 -8.28 -14.52
N PHE A 85 -2.56 -8.01 -14.84
CA PHE A 85 -3.52 -9.01 -15.29
C PHE A 85 -3.89 -8.74 -16.75
N PHE A 86 -3.51 -9.68 -17.62
CA PHE A 86 -3.85 -9.68 -19.03
C PHE A 86 -4.99 -10.65 -19.33
N TYR A 87 -5.84 -10.29 -20.29
CA TYR A 87 -6.85 -11.20 -20.85
C TYR A 87 -7.06 -10.87 -22.34
N GLY A 88 -6.95 -11.87 -23.22
CA GLY A 88 -7.07 -11.65 -24.66
C GLY A 88 -5.99 -10.73 -25.25
N GLY A 89 -4.81 -10.64 -24.62
CA GLY A 89 -3.73 -9.75 -25.02
C GLY A 89 -3.85 -8.30 -24.51
N GLU A 90 -4.91 -7.97 -23.76
CA GLU A 90 -5.11 -6.64 -23.20
C GLU A 90 -4.83 -6.61 -21.69
N LEU A 91 -4.15 -5.56 -21.23
CA LEU A 91 -3.96 -5.26 -19.81
C LEU A 91 -5.25 -4.67 -19.22
N LEU A 92 -5.87 -5.36 -18.28
CA LEU A 92 -7.17 -4.96 -17.73
C LEU A 92 -7.12 -4.51 -16.27
N PHE A 93 -6.30 -5.17 -15.45
CA PHE A 93 -6.23 -4.94 -14.01
C PHE A 93 -4.79 -5.10 -13.50
N PHE A 94 -4.56 -4.67 -12.27
CA PHE A 94 -3.40 -5.07 -11.48
C PHE A 94 -3.83 -5.79 -10.22
N ILE A 95 -3.03 -6.76 -9.81
CA ILE A 95 -3.14 -7.46 -8.54
C ILE A 95 -1.92 -7.06 -7.71
N ALA A 96 -2.13 -6.61 -6.49
CA ALA A 96 -1.01 -6.34 -5.60
C ALA A 96 -1.21 -6.88 -4.19
N ASN A 97 -0.10 -7.15 -3.53
CA ASN A 97 -0.06 -7.34 -2.10
C ASN A 97 1.09 -6.54 -1.50
N ARG A 98 0.93 -6.14 -0.25
CA ARG A 98 1.96 -5.54 0.59
C ARG A 98 2.06 -6.34 1.85
N ALA A 99 3.27 -6.68 2.26
CA ALA A 99 3.50 -7.46 3.47
C ALA A 99 4.67 -6.88 4.26
N HIS A 100 4.55 -6.94 5.58
CA HIS A 100 5.54 -6.40 6.49
C HIS A 100 6.64 -7.44 6.79
N HIS A 101 7.82 -7.24 6.20
CA HIS A 101 9.02 -8.03 6.44
C HIS A 101 9.71 -7.52 7.71
N SER A 102 9.86 -8.36 8.74
CA SER A 102 10.34 -7.91 10.05
C SER A 102 11.80 -7.43 10.07
N ASP A 103 12.59 -7.76 9.05
CA ASP A 103 13.96 -7.29 8.86
C ASP A 103 14.22 -7.01 7.38
N VAL A 104 14.77 -5.83 7.10
CA VAL A 104 15.18 -5.39 5.76
C VAL A 104 16.62 -4.86 5.75
N GLY A 105 17.45 -5.27 6.71
CA GLY A 105 18.87 -4.89 6.73
C GLY A 105 19.20 -3.52 7.32
N GLY A 106 18.32 -2.94 8.15
CA GLY A 106 18.59 -1.70 8.87
C GLY A 106 19.74 -1.81 9.88
N SER A 107 20.12 -0.69 10.50
CA SER A 107 21.24 -0.56 11.45
C SER A 107 21.04 -1.39 12.72
N ALA A 108 19.79 -1.62 13.11
CA ALA A 108 19.41 -2.50 14.22
C ALA A 108 18.50 -3.63 13.75
N SER A 109 18.43 -4.70 14.53
CA SER A 109 17.49 -5.80 14.29
C SER A 109 16.05 -5.31 14.49
N GLY A 110 15.17 -5.69 13.57
CA GLY A 110 13.75 -5.32 13.61
C GLY A 110 13.39 -4.31 12.52
N SER A 111 12.20 -3.72 12.66
CA SER A 111 11.55 -2.96 11.59
C SER A 111 11.83 -1.46 11.59
N MET A 112 12.04 -0.86 12.76
CA MET A 112 12.23 0.58 12.91
C MET A 112 13.42 0.84 13.84
N PRO A 113 14.66 0.91 13.29
CA PRO A 113 15.80 1.30 14.09
C PRO A 113 15.71 2.77 14.47
N LEU A 114 16.40 3.18 15.54
CA LEU A 114 16.67 4.59 15.76
C LEU A 114 17.60 5.09 14.65
N SER A 115 17.07 5.89 13.73
CA SER A 115 17.72 6.34 12.50
C SER A 115 17.67 7.85 12.36
N SER A 116 18.69 8.43 11.74
CA SER A 116 18.70 9.81 11.25
C SER A 116 18.85 9.93 9.73
N SER A 117 18.76 8.78 9.06
CA SER A 117 18.84 8.66 7.62
C SER A 117 18.18 7.36 7.19
N ILE A 118 17.44 7.39 6.08
CA ILE A 118 16.81 6.21 5.49
C ILE A 118 17.82 5.09 5.17
N PHE A 119 19.09 5.42 4.90
CA PHE A 119 20.15 4.43 4.67
C PHE A 119 20.50 3.62 5.94
N GLN A 120 20.07 4.07 7.11
CA GLN A 120 20.16 3.32 8.36
C GLN A 120 18.93 2.45 8.60
N GLU A 121 17.85 2.63 7.85
CA GLU A 121 16.58 1.91 8.05
C GLU A 121 16.53 0.59 7.29
N GLY A 122 17.34 0.46 6.23
CA GLY A 122 17.57 -0.80 5.55
C GLY A 122 17.61 -0.68 4.04
N PHE A 123 17.29 -1.79 3.37
CA PHE A 123 17.39 -1.93 1.93
C PHE A 123 16.24 -1.20 1.23
N ILE A 124 16.60 -0.19 0.44
CA ILE A 124 15.67 0.61 -0.37
C ILE A 124 15.50 -0.08 -1.72
N ILE A 125 14.27 -0.48 -2.03
CA ILE A 125 13.87 -1.17 -3.25
C ILE A 125 13.05 -0.17 -4.09
N PRO A 126 13.67 0.47 -5.09
CA PRO A 126 12.91 1.20 -6.11
C PRO A 126 12.07 0.19 -6.92
N PRO A 127 11.12 0.64 -7.76
CA PRO A 127 10.38 -0.24 -8.65
C PRO A 127 11.34 -1.08 -9.52
N ILE A 128 11.35 -2.40 -9.30
CA ILE A 128 12.17 -3.35 -10.06
C ILE A 128 11.29 -4.55 -10.44
N LYS A 129 11.47 -5.12 -11.65
CA LYS A 129 10.83 -6.39 -12.01
C LYS A 129 11.48 -7.54 -11.23
N LEU A 130 10.76 -8.05 -10.22
CA LEU A 130 11.09 -9.27 -9.48
C LEU A 130 10.84 -10.51 -10.33
N LEU A 131 9.71 -10.53 -11.04
CA LEU A 131 9.49 -11.49 -12.13
C LEU A 131 9.51 -10.75 -13.46
N LYS A 132 10.20 -11.31 -14.44
CA LYS A 132 10.16 -10.85 -15.83
C LYS A 132 9.63 -11.98 -16.69
N ARG A 133 8.41 -11.83 -17.23
CA ARG A 133 7.69 -12.91 -17.96
C ARG A 133 7.69 -14.25 -17.23
N GLY A 134 7.48 -14.23 -15.92
CA GLY A 134 7.44 -15.42 -15.07
C GLY A 134 8.79 -15.94 -14.57
N GLU A 135 9.92 -15.39 -15.04
CA GLU A 135 11.26 -15.75 -14.57
C GLU A 135 11.68 -14.89 -13.39
N LEU A 136 12.15 -15.52 -12.31
CA LEU A 136 12.61 -14.85 -11.10
C LEU A 136 13.93 -14.12 -11.34
N ASN A 137 14.02 -12.88 -10.86
CA ASN A 137 15.25 -12.12 -10.83
C ASN A 137 16.15 -12.61 -9.69
N GLU A 138 16.91 -13.67 -9.96
CA GLU A 138 17.84 -14.30 -9.02
C GLU A 138 18.93 -13.33 -8.53
N GLU A 139 19.34 -12.37 -9.36
CA GLU A 139 20.36 -11.36 -9.00
C GLU A 139 19.83 -10.41 -7.92
N PHE A 140 18.60 -9.93 -8.09
CA PHE A 140 17.92 -9.13 -7.07
C PHE A 140 17.77 -9.94 -5.77
N MET A 141 17.28 -11.17 -5.86
CA MET A 141 17.08 -12.01 -4.67
C MET A 141 18.40 -12.26 -3.94
N LYS A 142 19.46 -12.62 -4.67
CA LYS A 142 20.80 -12.83 -4.09
C LYS A 142 21.32 -11.57 -3.39
N LEU A 143 21.15 -10.40 -4.00
CA LEU A 143 21.58 -9.13 -3.42
C LEU A 143 20.78 -8.79 -2.16
N PHE A 144 19.43 -8.83 -2.24
CA PHE A 144 18.56 -8.52 -1.11
C PHE A 144 18.79 -9.47 0.07
N LEU A 145 18.76 -10.78 -0.19
CA LEU A 145 18.89 -11.81 0.85
C LEU A 145 20.25 -11.77 1.54
N ARG A 146 21.30 -11.29 0.87
CA ARG A 146 22.62 -11.11 1.50
C ARG A 146 22.66 -9.95 2.50
N ASN A 147 21.73 -9.00 2.40
CA ASN A 147 21.68 -7.78 3.20
C ASN A 147 20.63 -7.83 4.32
N VAL A 148 20.01 -8.99 4.58
CA VAL A 148 19.04 -9.17 5.68
C VAL A 148 19.52 -10.22 6.67
N ARG A 149 19.07 -10.10 7.93
CA ARG A 149 19.47 -10.99 9.03
C ARG A 149 18.84 -12.38 8.96
N THR A 150 17.68 -12.49 8.31
CA THR A 150 16.84 -13.70 8.26
C THR A 150 16.50 -14.08 6.81
N PRO A 151 17.51 -14.45 6.00
CA PRO A 151 17.34 -14.65 4.56
C PRO A 151 16.33 -15.76 4.21
N GLU A 152 16.38 -16.90 4.89
CA GLU A 152 15.44 -18.01 4.63
C GLU A 152 13.98 -17.60 4.87
N GLU A 153 13.73 -16.81 5.92
CA GLU A 153 12.40 -16.28 6.23
C GLU A 153 11.96 -15.26 5.17
N ARG A 154 12.84 -14.33 4.77
CA ARG A 154 12.51 -13.35 3.71
C ARG A 154 12.28 -13.99 2.35
N GLU A 155 13.08 -14.99 1.98
CA GLU A 155 12.88 -15.72 0.74
C GLU A 155 11.53 -16.46 0.75
N GLY A 156 11.18 -17.09 1.87
CA GLY A 156 9.87 -17.70 2.08
C GLY A 156 8.71 -16.70 1.98
N ASP A 157 8.87 -15.51 2.57
CA ASP A 157 7.88 -14.44 2.50
C ASP A 157 7.71 -13.90 1.07
N PHE A 158 8.80 -13.70 0.30
CA PHE A 158 8.72 -13.36 -1.12
C PHE A 158 7.97 -14.42 -1.93
N LYS A 159 8.28 -15.71 -1.72
CA LYS A 159 7.55 -16.81 -2.36
C LYS A 159 6.07 -16.78 -2.01
N ALA A 160 5.72 -16.51 -0.74
CA ALA A 160 4.34 -16.38 -0.31
C ALA A 160 3.62 -15.20 -1.00
N GLN A 161 4.27 -14.03 -1.11
CA GLN A 161 3.73 -12.87 -1.82
C GLN A 161 3.53 -13.14 -3.32
N ILE A 162 4.50 -13.78 -4.00
CA ILE A 162 4.39 -14.18 -5.40
C ILE A 162 3.18 -15.12 -5.58
N MET A 163 3.09 -16.17 -4.77
CA MET A 163 1.99 -17.13 -4.84
C MET A 163 0.63 -16.50 -4.55
N ALA A 164 0.57 -15.55 -3.63
CA ALA A 164 -0.66 -14.81 -3.34
C ALA A 164 -1.14 -14.03 -4.57
N ASN A 165 -0.24 -13.35 -5.28
CA ASN A 165 -0.56 -12.64 -6.53
C ASN A 165 -0.97 -13.61 -7.65
N LEU A 166 -0.24 -14.71 -7.86
CA LEU A 166 -0.59 -15.73 -8.87
C LEU A 166 -1.99 -16.31 -8.63
N VAL A 167 -2.37 -16.54 -7.37
CA VAL A 167 -3.73 -16.97 -7.01
C VAL A 167 -4.76 -15.87 -7.31
N GLY A 168 -4.42 -14.61 -7.06
CA GLY A 168 -5.27 -13.46 -7.42
C GLY A 168 -5.53 -13.39 -8.93
N LEU A 169 -4.47 -13.47 -9.74
CA LEU A 169 -4.56 -13.51 -11.20
C LEU A 169 -5.46 -14.66 -11.68
N ARG A 170 -5.25 -15.87 -11.16
CA ARG A 170 -6.07 -17.04 -11.51
C ARG A 170 -7.55 -16.84 -11.16
N ARG A 171 -7.86 -16.37 -9.95
CA ARG A 171 -9.26 -16.14 -9.53
C ARG A 171 -9.94 -15.03 -10.32
N LEU A 172 -9.20 -13.99 -10.72
CA LEU A 172 -9.73 -12.94 -11.58
C LEU A 172 -10.02 -13.47 -13.00
N LYS A 173 -9.15 -14.33 -13.55
CA LYS A 173 -9.41 -15.03 -14.81
C LYS A 173 -10.67 -15.89 -14.73
N GLU A 174 -10.81 -16.73 -13.70
CA GLU A 174 -12.01 -17.54 -13.48
C GLU A 174 -13.28 -16.69 -13.40
N LEU A 175 -13.22 -15.52 -12.75
CA LEU A 175 -14.34 -14.58 -12.67
C LEU A 175 -14.71 -14.02 -14.05
N ILE A 176 -13.72 -13.63 -14.84
CA ILE A 176 -13.91 -13.10 -16.20
C ILE A 176 -14.46 -14.16 -17.15
N GLU A 177 -13.95 -15.39 -17.08
CA GLU A 177 -14.45 -16.51 -17.89
C GLU A 177 -15.91 -16.86 -17.56
N LYS A 178 -16.30 -16.71 -16.28
CA LYS A 178 -17.66 -16.98 -15.83
C LYS A 178 -18.65 -15.85 -16.14
N GLU A 179 -18.28 -14.60 -15.84
CA GLU A 179 -19.20 -13.45 -15.88
C GLU A 179 -19.08 -12.61 -17.16
N GLY A 180 -17.99 -12.79 -17.92
CA GLY A 180 -17.65 -12.03 -19.11
C GLY A 180 -16.80 -10.78 -18.81
N VAL A 181 -15.79 -10.55 -19.64
CA VAL A 181 -14.80 -9.46 -19.46
C VAL A 181 -15.44 -8.08 -19.36
N HIS A 182 -16.39 -7.76 -20.25
CA HIS A 182 -17.07 -6.47 -20.26
C HIS A 182 -17.82 -6.22 -18.96
N LYS A 183 -18.47 -7.25 -18.41
CA LYS A 183 -19.24 -7.15 -17.18
C LYS A 183 -18.34 -6.89 -15.98
N VAL A 184 -17.23 -7.63 -15.87
CA VAL A 184 -16.26 -7.47 -14.77
C VAL A 184 -15.61 -6.08 -14.81
N VAL A 185 -15.15 -5.61 -15.97
CA VAL A 185 -14.57 -4.27 -16.12
C VAL A 185 -15.61 -3.19 -15.79
N TYR A 186 -16.80 -3.26 -16.38
CA TYR A 186 -17.88 -2.30 -16.13
C TYR A 186 -18.24 -2.20 -14.65
N PHE A 187 -18.44 -3.32 -13.96
CA PHE A 187 -18.81 -3.29 -12.54
C PHE A 187 -17.65 -2.86 -11.64
N SER A 188 -16.39 -3.06 -12.04
CA SER A 188 -15.25 -2.52 -11.29
C SER A 188 -15.26 -0.98 -11.28
N GLU A 189 -15.54 -0.35 -12.42
CA GLU A 189 -15.70 1.11 -12.53
C GLU A 189 -16.92 1.59 -11.75
N LYS A 190 -18.07 0.88 -11.87
CA LYS A 190 -19.29 1.25 -11.15
C LYS A 190 -19.19 1.10 -9.64
N LEU A 191 -18.38 0.17 -9.14
CA LEU A 191 -18.11 0.05 -7.71
C LEU A 191 -17.35 1.27 -7.17
N ILE A 192 -16.39 1.79 -7.93
CA ILE A 192 -15.64 3.00 -7.57
C ILE A 192 -16.58 4.23 -7.59
N GLU A 193 -17.34 4.42 -8.66
CA GLU A 193 -18.33 5.52 -8.77
C GLU A 193 -19.38 5.47 -7.65
N TYR A 194 -19.84 4.27 -7.31
CA TYR A 194 -20.81 4.06 -6.24
C TYR A 194 -20.25 4.53 -4.89
N SER A 195 -19.05 4.10 -4.54
CA SER A 195 -18.40 4.47 -3.28
C SER A 195 -18.16 5.97 -3.18
N GLU A 196 -17.72 6.62 -4.27
CA GLU A 196 -17.54 8.08 -4.34
C GLU A 196 -18.84 8.83 -4.05
N LYS A 197 -19.93 8.44 -4.74
CA LYS A 197 -21.24 9.06 -4.52
C LYS A 197 -21.67 8.93 -3.06
N PHE A 198 -21.51 7.75 -2.46
CA PHE A 198 -21.93 7.50 -1.09
C PHE A 198 -21.11 8.29 -0.07
N ILE A 199 -19.77 8.30 -0.19
CA ILE A 199 -18.91 9.09 0.70
C ILE A 199 -19.21 10.58 0.55
N ARG A 200 -19.36 11.08 -0.68
CA ARG A 200 -19.72 12.48 -0.95
C ARG A 200 -21.04 12.88 -0.29
N GLU A 201 -22.08 12.05 -0.38
CA GLU A 201 -23.37 12.29 0.29
C GLU A 201 -23.26 12.25 1.82
N ARG A 202 -22.38 11.42 2.38
CA ARG A 202 -22.14 11.40 3.83
C ARG A 202 -21.37 12.63 4.29
N ILE A 203 -20.38 13.10 3.53
CA ILE A 203 -19.66 14.34 3.83
C ILE A 203 -20.62 15.54 3.85
N LYS A 204 -21.62 15.59 2.96
CA LYS A 204 -22.64 16.67 2.97
C LYS A 204 -23.44 16.75 4.26
N LYS A 205 -23.55 15.65 5.01
CA LYS A 205 -24.28 15.59 6.29
C LYS A 205 -23.43 16.00 7.49
N LEU A 206 -22.12 16.14 7.32
CA LEU A 206 -21.24 16.63 8.37
C LEU A 206 -21.51 18.12 8.63
N PRO A 207 -21.31 18.61 9.86
CA PRO A 207 -21.40 20.04 10.14
C PRO A 207 -20.39 20.82 9.29
N GLN A 208 -20.88 21.76 8.48
CA GLN A 208 -20.05 22.54 7.56
C GLN A 208 -19.25 23.57 8.36
N GLY A 209 -17.99 23.78 7.98
CA GLY A 209 -17.12 24.71 8.69
C GLY A 209 -15.65 24.39 8.53
N GLU A 210 -14.84 25.13 9.29
CA GLU A 210 -13.41 24.94 9.43
C GLU A 210 -13.13 24.53 10.88
N TYR A 211 -12.30 23.51 11.04
CA TYR A 211 -11.92 22.91 12.31
C TYR A 211 -10.42 22.83 12.37
N GLU A 212 -9.84 23.02 13.55
CA GLU A 212 -8.40 22.93 13.73
C GLU A 212 -8.11 22.05 14.94
N PHE A 213 -7.04 21.26 14.85
CA PHE A 213 -6.53 20.46 15.95
C PHE A 213 -5.00 20.39 15.87
N THR A 214 -4.35 20.44 17.02
CA THR A 214 -2.91 20.27 17.17
C THR A 214 -2.65 19.15 18.15
N ASP A 215 -1.77 18.24 17.78
CA ASP A 215 -1.21 17.22 18.66
C ASP A 215 0.32 17.21 18.54
N TYR A 216 0.99 16.45 19.40
CA TYR A 216 2.44 16.42 19.49
C TYR A 216 2.96 14.99 19.55
N MET A 217 4.06 14.72 18.85
CA MET A 217 4.88 13.51 19.04
C MET A 217 5.97 13.84 20.06
N GLU A 218 6.14 13.00 21.08
CA GLU A 218 6.95 13.36 22.24
C GLU A 218 8.45 13.49 21.94
N ASP A 219 9.03 12.60 21.12
CA ASP A 219 10.48 12.57 20.85
C ASP A 219 10.79 11.88 19.50
N ASP A 220 11.79 12.37 18.76
CA ASP A 220 12.37 11.72 17.57
C ASP A 220 13.60 10.86 17.86
N GLY A 221 14.07 10.84 19.11
CA GLY A 221 15.27 10.17 19.59
C GLY A 221 16.58 10.86 19.22
N TYR A 222 16.51 12.09 18.70
CA TYR A 222 17.64 12.95 18.32
C TYR A 222 17.54 14.36 18.91
N GLY A 223 16.72 14.53 19.95
CA GLY A 223 16.61 15.76 20.74
C GLY A 223 15.57 16.75 20.23
N ASN A 224 14.74 16.38 19.25
CA ASN A 224 13.51 17.11 18.98
C ASN A 224 12.40 16.54 19.86
N GLU A 225 11.87 17.36 20.75
CA GLU A 225 10.76 17.02 21.64
C GLU A 225 9.51 17.81 21.25
N ASP A 226 8.33 17.30 21.61
CA ASP A 226 7.03 17.94 21.34
C ASP A 226 6.88 18.38 19.86
N ILE A 227 7.11 17.44 18.94
CA ILE A 227 7.04 17.68 17.49
C ILE A 227 5.59 17.86 17.08
N LYS A 228 5.24 19.06 16.64
CA LYS A 228 3.87 19.48 16.40
C LYS A 228 3.31 18.89 15.09
N ILE A 229 2.13 18.28 15.19
CA ILE A 229 1.28 17.91 14.07
C ILE A 229 0.01 18.76 14.13
N HIS A 230 -0.21 19.61 13.14
CA HIS A 230 -1.37 20.50 13.09
C HIS A 230 -2.21 20.24 11.85
N LEU A 231 -3.52 20.03 12.05
CA LEU A 231 -4.49 19.84 10.98
C LEU A 231 -5.51 20.97 10.98
N LYS A 232 -5.65 21.66 9.84
CA LYS A 232 -6.84 22.44 9.49
C LYS A 232 -7.73 21.62 8.57
N LEU A 233 -8.94 21.31 9.03
CA LEU A 233 -9.95 20.58 8.28
C LEU A 233 -11.05 21.51 7.81
N LYS A 234 -11.26 21.60 6.50
CA LYS A 234 -12.41 22.29 5.91
C LYS A 234 -13.44 21.29 5.41
N VAL A 235 -14.65 21.39 5.93
CA VAL A 235 -15.82 20.61 5.51
C VAL A 235 -16.73 21.51 4.68
N SER A 236 -16.82 21.23 3.38
CA SER A 236 -17.65 22.04 2.48
C SER A 236 -18.22 21.24 1.31
N LYS A 237 -19.54 21.33 1.08
CA LYS A 237 -20.22 20.86 -0.16
C LYS A 237 -19.86 19.42 -0.58
N GLY A 238 -19.76 18.49 0.37
CA GLY A 238 -19.39 17.10 0.06
C GLY A 238 -17.91 16.89 -0.23
N LYS A 239 -17.04 17.81 0.22
CA LYS A 239 -15.58 17.74 0.13
C LYS A 239 -14.97 17.98 1.52
N LEU A 240 -13.92 17.22 1.81
CA LEU A 240 -13.02 17.45 2.94
C LEU A 240 -11.69 17.95 2.38
N VAL A 241 -11.13 18.99 2.98
CA VAL A 241 -9.76 19.45 2.70
C VAL A 241 -8.97 19.38 3.99
N PHE A 242 -7.91 18.59 3.98
CA PHE A 242 -6.98 18.42 5.09
C PHE A 242 -5.72 19.21 4.78
N ASP A 243 -5.38 20.16 5.64
CA ASP A 243 -4.21 21.02 5.50
C ASP A 243 -3.29 20.83 6.72
N PHE A 244 -2.10 20.28 6.47
CA PHE A 244 -1.08 20.01 7.47
C PHE A 244 0.07 21.04 7.47
N THR A 245 -0.05 22.14 6.72
CA THR A 245 1.05 23.10 6.47
C THR A 245 1.58 23.82 7.70
N ASN A 246 0.84 23.80 8.82
CA ASN A 246 1.30 24.38 10.10
C ASN A 246 1.92 23.34 11.05
N SER A 247 2.13 22.10 10.61
CA SER A 247 2.95 21.10 11.32
C SER A 247 4.42 21.51 11.28
N ASP A 248 5.23 20.94 12.17
CA ASP A 248 6.67 21.18 12.14
C ASP A 248 7.34 20.57 10.90
N GLU A 249 8.54 21.06 10.58
CA GLU A 249 9.36 20.51 9.50
C GLU A 249 9.85 19.10 9.85
N GLN A 250 10.39 18.41 8.83
CA GLN A 250 10.98 17.09 9.01
C GLN A 250 12.02 17.10 10.15
N THR A 251 11.97 16.08 10.99
CA THR A 251 12.89 15.95 12.11
C THR A 251 14.14 15.20 11.69
N LYS A 252 15.16 15.24 12.56
CA LYS A 252 16.39 14.47 12.31
C LYS A 252 16.16 12.97 12.49
N GLY A 253 15.30 12.56 13.43
CA GLY A 253 15.00 11.16 13.70
C GLY A 253 14.07 10.48 12.68
N GLY A 254 13.78 9.20 12.91
CA GLY A 254 12.97 8.37 11.99
C GLY A 254 11.46 8.65 12.01
N ILE A 255 10.99 9.64 12.78
CA ILE A 255 9.57 9.98 12.91
C ILE A 255 9.18 11.00 11.83
N ASN A 256 9.25 10.59 10.56
CA ASN A 256 8.90 11.40 9.40
C ASN A 256 7.84 10.68 8.55
N ALA A 257 6.73 11.36 8.24
CA ALA A 257 5.64 10.78 7.45
C ALA A 257 5.72 11.20 5.98
N VAL A 258 5.99 10.26 5.08
CA VAL A 258 5.86 10.49 3.64
C VAL A 258 4.40 10.62 3.22
N ARG A 259 4.16 11.22 2.04
CA ARG A 259 2.82 11.45 1.48
C ARG A 259 1.92 10.22 1.54
N ALA A 260 2.44 9.03 1.21
CA ALA A 260 1.65 7.80 1.21
C ALA A 260 1.12 7.45 2.62
N ILE A 261 1.93 7.66 3.68
CA ILE A 261 1.50 7.47 5.08
C ILE A 261 0.44 8.50 5.45
N THR A 262 0.69 9.79 5.15
CA THR A 262 -0.23 10.88 5.49
C THR A 262 -1.61 10.64 4.87
N LEU A 263 -1.66 10.24 3.60
CA LEU A 263 -2.90 9.90 2.92
C LEU A 263 -3.59 8.69 3.57
N SER A 264 -2.86 7.61 3.86
CA SER A 264 -3.45 6.46 4.54
C SER A 264 -4.08 6.80 5.88
N ALA A 265 -3.42 7.65 6.67
CA ALA A 265 -3.95 8.11 7.96
C ALA A 265 -5.25 8.92 7.77
N VAL A 266 -5.26 9.86 6.81
CA VAL A 266 -6.46 10.63 6.46
C VAL A 266 -7.59 9.72 5.99
N TYR A 267 -7.33 8.83 5.04
CA TYR A 267 -8.31 7.90 4.51
C TYR A 267 -8.86 6.98 5.59
N TYR A 268 -8.01 6.49 6.50
CA TYR A 268 -8.46 5.65 7.59
C TYR A 268 -9.43 6.38 8.52
N CYS A 269 -9.13 7.63 8.87
CA CYS A 269 -10.03 8.46 9.67
C CYS A 269 -11.37 8.69 8.94
N VAL A 270 -11.32 9.05 7.65
CA VAL A 270 -12.52 9.26 6.82
C VAL A 270 -13.36 7.99 6.74
N ILE A 271 -12.75 6.83 6.46
CA ILE A 271 -13.43 5.54 6.35
C ILE A 271 -13.99 5.08 7.70
N SER A 272 -13.28 5.31 8.80
CA SER A 272 -13.76 4.91 10.13
C SER A 272 -15.03 5.67 10.51
N ILE A 273 -15.15 6.94 10.10
CA ILE A 273 -16.32 7.78 10.39
C ILE A 273 -17.44 7.57 9.35
N LEU A 274 -17.08 7.52 8.06
CA LEU A 274 -18.01 7.63 6.94
C LEU A 274 -18.11 6.36 6.09
N GLY A 275 -17.24 5.37 6.26
CA GLY A 275 -17.12 4.20 5.38
C GLY A 275 -18.01 3.01 5.76
N LYS A 276 -18.78 3.08 6.85
CA LYS A 276 -19.63 1.97 7.30
C LYS A 276 -20.59 1.51 6.20
N ASP A 277 -20.65 0.22 5.90
CA ASP A 277 -21.52 -0.37 4.86
C ASP A 277 -21.24 0.12 3.42
N ILE A 278 -20.03 0.63 3.14
CA ILE A 278 -19.58 1.01 1.79
C ILE A 278 -18.41 0.12 1.37
N PRO A 279 -18.35 -0.35 0.11
CA PRO A 279 -17.14 -0.98 -0.42
C PRO A 279 -15.95 -0.01 -0.35
N ILE A 280 -14.91 -0.38 0.38
CA ILE A 280 -13.71 0.44 0.53
C ILE A 280 -12.84 0.29 -0.72
N ASN A 281 -12.77 1.35 -1.52
CA ASN A 281 -12.06 1.41 -2.79
C ASN A 281 -11.64 2.86 -3.11
N GLU A 282 -11.05 3.10 -4.29
CA GLU A 282 -10.54 4.43 -4.68
C GLU A 282 -11.60 5.52 -4.61
N GLY A 283 -12.87 5.21 -4.85
CA GLY A 283 -13.94 6.19 -4.81
C GLY A 283 -14.15 6.80 -3.44
N CYS A 284 -13.72 6.12 -2.38
CA CYS A 284 -13.82 6.66 -1.03
C CYS A 284 -12.79 7.75 -0.69
N PHE A 285 -11.77 7.94 -1.54
CA PHE A 285 -10.62 8.80 -1.29
C PHE A 285 -10.78 10.15 -2.00
#